data_AF-A0A1I7ZX50-F1
#
_entry.id   AF-A0A1I7ZX50-F1
#
_cell.length_a   1.000
_cell.length_b   1.000
_cell.length_c   1.000
_cell.angle_alpha   90.00
_cell.angle_beta   90.00
_cell.angle_gamma   90.00
#
_symmetry.space_group_name_H-M   'P 1'
#
loop_
_entity.id
_entity.type
_entity.pdbx_description
1 polymer ?
#
loop_
_entity_poly.entity_id
_entity_poly.type
_entity_poly.pdbx_seq_one_letter_code
_entity_poly.pdbx_strand_id
1 'polypeptide(L)'
;MVPSILLATCLLIFALLIFFESFSSDSHRMCDNFTKEIFKVEPTEVVPAKIREMYQRQTAGRKALLDSFGSSSTNYANLYNVAAPEVLCPGLVRIGHLSDGGKWICSPHLLPRPCVIYSLGINNEFSFDAEMYEMAKCHIHAFDKAS
;
A
#
# COMPACT_ATOMS: atom_id res chain seq x y z
N MET A 1 -23.31 19.07 -59.77
CA MET A 1 -23.77 19.26 -58.37
C MET A 1 -23.18 18.26 -57.37
N VAL A 2 -22.76 17.05 -57.78
CA VAL A 2 -22.17 16.02 -56.91
C VAL A 2 -20.80 16.37 -56.27
N PRO A 3 -19.84 17.04 -56.94
CA PRO A 3 -18.51 17.26 -56.36
C PRO A 3 -18.49 18.28 -55.21
N SER A 4 -19.43 19.23 -55.20
CA SER A 4 -19.54 20.26 -54.15
C SER A 4 -20.04 19.68 -52.81
N ILE A 5 -20.91 18.66 -52.86
CA ILE A 5 -21.44 17.98 -51.67
C ILE A 5 -20.36 17.09 -51.04
N LEU A 6 -19.54 16.43 -51.86
CA LEU A 6 -18.42 15.61 -51.39
C LEU A 6 -17.35 16.47 -50.70
N LEU A 7 -17.05 17.65 -51.24
CA LEU A 7 -16.10 18.58 -50.61
C LEU A 7 -16.63 19.11 -49.27
N ALA A 8 -17.91 19.48 -49.21
CA ALA A 8 -18.54 19.97 -47.98
C ALA A 8 -18.59 18.90 -46.88
N THR A 9 -18.89 17.65 -47.23
CA THR A 9 -18.91 16.53 -46.27
C THR A 9 -17.51 16.19 -45.75
N CYS A 10 -16.48 16.20 -46.60
CA CYS A 10 -15.09 16.03 -46.16
C CYS A 10 -14.63 17.12 -45.19
N LEU A 11 -14.96 18.39 -45.46
CA LEU A 11 -14.61 19.51 -44.56
C LEU A 11 -15.32 19.40 -43.20
N LEU A 12 -16.57 18.94 -43.19
CA LEU A 12 -17.35 18.74 -41.96
C LEU A 12 -16.78 17.60 -41.11
N ILE A 13 -16.40 16.49 -41.75
CA ILE A 13 -15.73 15.36 -41.06
C ILE A 13 -14.38 15.81 -40.49
N PHE A 14 -13.58 16.54 -41.27
CA PHE A 14 -12.28 17.04 -40.81
C PHE A 14 -12.43 18.01 -39.62
N ALA A 15 -13.42 18.92 -39.67
CA ALA A 15 -13.74 19.81 -38.56
C ALA A 15 -14.19 19.04 -37.31
N LEU A 16 -15.02 18.00 -37.46
CA LEU A 16 -15.46 17.15 -36.35
C LEU A 16 -14.30 16.37 -35.72
N LEU A 17 -13.38 15.84 -36.53
CA LEU A 17 -12.18 15.14 -36.02
C LEU A 17 -11.28 16.08 -35.20
N ILE A 18 -11.04 17.31 -35.69
CA ILE A 18 -10.27 18.32 -34.94
C ILE A 18 -10.98 18.69 -33.63
N PHE A 19 -12.31 18.82 -33.65
CA PHE A 19 -13.09 19.15 -32.46
C PHE A 19 -13.03 18.04 -31.42
N PHE A 20 -13.12 16.78 -31.85
CA PHE A 20 -13.01 15.61 -30.97
C PHE A 20 -11.61 15.47 -30.36
N GLU A 21 -10.54 15.68 -31.13
CA GLU A 21 -9.17 15.65 -30.58
C GLU A 21 -8.93 16.79 -29.56
N SER A 22 -9.41 18.00 -29.88
CA SER A 22 -9.28 19.16 -28.98
C SER A 22 -10.05 18.95 -27.67
N PHE A 23 -11.28 18.46 -27.76
CA PHE A 23 -12.13 18.20 -26.59
C PHE A 23 -11.60 17.04 -25.72
N SER A 24 -11.04 16.00 -26.34
CA SER A 24 -10.38 14.90 -25.62
C SER A 24 -9.15 15.39 -24.83
N SER A 25 -8.36 16.29 -25.41
CA SER A 25 -7.15 16.83 -24.78
C SER A 25 -7.46 17.66 -23.52
N ASP A 26 -8.50 18.51 -23.57
CA ASP A 26 -8.89 19.37 -22.46
C ASP A 26 -9.46 18.59 -21.26
N SER A 27 -10.26 17.56 -21.52
CA SER A 27 -10.78 16.66 -20.47
C SER A 27 -9.66 15.92 -19.72
N HIS A 28 -8.66 15.42 -20.46
CA HIS A 28 -7.47 14.79 -19.86
C HIS A 28 -6.67 15.78 -19.00
N ARG A 29 -6.48 17.02 -19.47
CA ARG A 29 -5.77 18.07 -18.72
C ARG A 29 -6.46 18.45 -17.41
N MET A 30 -7.80 18.46 -17.37
CA MET A 30 -8.56 18.80 -16.17
C MET A 30 -8.44 17.73 -15.07
N CYS A 31 -8.49 16.45 -15.46
CA CYS A 31 -8.31 15.32 -14.54
C CYS A 31 -6.88 15.27 -13.96
N ASP A 32 -5.87 15.55 -14.76
CA ASP A 32 -4.46 15.60 -14.32
C ASP A 32 -4.21 16.72 -13.29
N ASN A 33 -4.81 17.88 -13.47
CA ASN A 33 -4.64 19.01 -12.55
C ASN A 33 -5.41 18.80 -11.24
N PHE A 34 -6.62 18.26 -11.32
CA PHE A 34 -7.44 17.97 -10.14
C PHE A 34 -6.83 16.86 -9.27
N THR A 35 -6.29 15.80 -9.89
CA THR A 35 -5.56 14.76 -9.17
C THR A 35 -4.27 15.29 -8.55
N LYS A 36 -3.50 16.12 -9.26
CA LYS A 36 -2.29 16.74 -8.68
C LYS A 36 -2.58 17.63 -7.49
N GLU A 37 -3.68 18.38 -7.49
CA GLU A 37 -4.09 19.23 -6.35
C GLU A 37 -4.60 18.41 -5.16
N ILE A 38 -5.41 17.36 -5.41
CA ILE A 38 -5.88 16.45 -4.35
C ILE A 38 -4.72 15.68 -3.72
N PHE A 39 -3.79 15.21 -4.54
CA PHE A 39 -2.60 14.48 -4.11
C PHE A 39 -1.38 15.38 -3.97
N LYS A 40 -1.55 16.67 -3.61
CA LYS A 40 -0.48 17.49 -3.00
C LYS A 40 -0.12 16.93 -1.63
N VAL A 41 0.38 15.69 -1.63
CA VAL A 41 1.16 15.14 -0.55
C VAL A 41 2.51 15.80 -0.70
N GLU A 42 2.77 16.82 0.11
CA GLU A 42 4.12 17.32 0.28
C GLU A 42 4.98 16.12 0.69
N PRO A 43 5.96 15.69 -0.14
CA PRO A 43 6.72 14.49 0.13
C PRO A 43 7.75 14.81 1.22
N THR A 44 7.29 14.87 2.46
CA THR A 44 8.13 15.12 3.62
C THR A 44 7.78 14.14 4.74
N GLU A 45 7.76 12.86 4.40
CA GLU A 45 8.18 11.83 5.35
C GLU A 45 9.07 10.84 4.59
N VAL A 46 10.38 11.03 4.74
CA VAL A 46 11.37 10.04 4.31
C VAL A 46 11.08 8.79 5.12
N VAL A 47 10.41 7.80 4.51
CA VAL A 47 10.17 6.49 5.12
C VAL A 47 11.49 6.04 5.76
N PRO A 48 11.55 5.85 7.08
CA PRO A 48 12.80 5.61 7.77
C PRO A 48 13.54 4.43 7.15
N ALA A 49 14.88 4.51 7.06
CA ALA A 49 15.68 3.48 6.39
C ALA A 49 15.39 2.07 6.93
N LYS A 50 15.18 1.95 8.24
CA LYS A 50 14.80 0.72 8.93
C LYS A 50 13.43 0.18 8.51
N ILE A 51 12.44 1.04 8.31
CA ILE A 51 11.12 0.63 7.80
C ILE A 51 11.26 0.10 6.37
N ARG A 52 12.00 0.81 5.51
CA ARG A 52 12.28 0.37 4.13
C ARG A 52 13.00 -0.98 4.08
N GLU A 53 13.99 -1.19 4.94
CA GLU A 53 14.71 -2.46 5.06
C GLU A 53 13.77 -3.61 5.44
N MET A 54 12.84 -3.39 6.38
CA MET A 54 11.88 -4.44 6.75
C MET A 54 10.95 -4.82 5.60
N TYR A 55 10.46 -3.84 4.83
CA TYR A 55 9.67 -4.12 3.62
C TYR A 55 10.47 -4.92 2.59
N GLN A 56 11.73 -4.55 2.37
CA GLN A 56 12.62 -5.27 1.45
C GLN A 56 12.83 -6.73 1.88
N ARG A 57 13.13 -6.95 3.16
CA ARG A 57 13.31 -8.30 3.73
C ARG A 57 12.07 -9.18 3.58
N GLN A 58 10.88 -8.59 3.69
CA GLN A 58 9.60 -9.31 3.56
C GLN A 58 9.19 -9.57 2.11
N THR A 59 9.80 -8.92 1.11
CA THR A 59 9.33 -8.94 -0.28
C THR A 59 9.26 -10.35 -0.87
N ALA A 60 10.30 -11.16 -0.67
CA ALA A 60 10.35 -12.52 -1.22
C ALA A 60 9.25 -13.42 -0.63
N GLY A 61 9.08 -13.40 0.70
CA GLY A 61 8.05 -14.20 1.38
C GLY A 61 6.63 -13.76 1.02
N ARG A 62 6.40 -12.45 0.85
CA ARG A 62 5.11 -11.92 0.39
C ARG A 62 4.77 -12.42 -1.01
N LYS A 63 5.72 -12.38 -1.94
CA LYS A 63 5.54 -12.91 -3.30
C LYS A 63 5.18 -14.40 -3.25
N ALA A 64 5.94 -15.20 -2.52
CA ALA A 64 5.67 -16.63 -2.40
C ALA A 64 4.27 -16.94 -1.81
N LEU A 65 3.83 -16.18 -0.80
CA LEU A 65 2.49 -16.32 -0.23
C LEU A 65 1.39 -15.88 -1.19
N LEU A 66 1.60 -14.81 -1.97
CA LEU A 66 0.66 -14.37 -3.00
C LEU A 66 0.62 -15.35 -4.18
N ASP A 67 1.74 -15.91 -4.60
CA ASP A 67 1.82 -16.91 -5.67
C ASP A 67 1.12 -18.22 -5.26
N SER A 68 1.09 -18.54 -3.96
CA SER A 68 0.32 -19.67 -3.42
C SER A 68 -1.21 -19.46 -3.49
N PHE A 69 -1.66 -18.23 -3.72
CA PHE A 69 -3.07 -17.91 -3.85
C PHE A 69 -3.55 -18.21 -5.29
N GLY A 70 -4.13 -19.38 -5.48
CA GLY A 70 -4.81 -19.76 -6.73
C GLY A 70 -6.29 -19.39 -6.75
N SER A 71 -6.88 -19.29 -7.95
CA SER A 71 -8.28 -18.92 -8.20
C SER A 71 -9.34 -19.82 -7.55
N SER A 72 -8.95 -20.94 -6.95
CA SER A 72 -9.81 -21.92 -6.27
C SER A 72 -9.59 -22.01 -4.76
N SER A 73 -8.75 -21.15 -4.17
CA SER A 73 -8.52 -21.14 -2.72
C SER A 73 -9.76 -20.61 -1.97
N THR A 74 -10.27 -21.41 -1.03
CA THR A 74 -11.28 -20.98 -0.05
C THR A 74 -10.66 -20.37 1.22
N ASN A 75 -9.32 -20.40 1.34
CA ASN A 75 -8.60 -19.88 2.49
C ASN A 75 -7.89 -18.57 2.12
N TYR A 76 -8.45 -17.47 2.65
CA TYR A 76 -7.95 -16.11 2.43
C TYR A 76 -6.95 -15.65 3.50
N ALA A 77 -6.59 -16.51 4.48
CA ALA A 77 -5.69 -16.12 5.56
C ALA A 77 -4.35 -15.60 5.03
N ASN A 78 -3.77 -16.26 4.02
CA ASN A 78 -2.51 -15.81 3.41
C ASN A 78 -2.64 -14.45 2.71
N LEU A 79 -3.78 -14.18 2.07
CA LEU A 79 -4.04 -12.89 1.46
C LEU A 79 -4.07 -11.79 2.53
N TYR A 80 -4.85 -11.98 3.60
CA TYR A 80 -4.96 -11.00 4.68
C TYR A 80 -3.67 -10.81 5.48
N ASN A 81 -2.88 -11.87 5.60
CA ASN A 81 -1.58 -11.81 6.27
C ASN A 81 -0.54 -11.01 5.47
N VAL A 82 -0.61 -11.03 4.14
CA VAL A 82 0.35 -10.33 3.27
C VAL A 82 -0.11 -8.91 2.93
N ALA A 83 -1.41 -8.71 2.70
CA ALA A 83 -1.99 -7.44 2.31
C ALA A 83 -1.82 -6.38 3.39
N ALA A 84 -1.37 -5.19 2.97
CA ALA A 84 -1.31 -4.03 3.85
C ALA A 84 -2.72 -3.44 3.99
N PRO A 85 -3.17 -3.11 5.22
CA PRO A 85 -4.42 -2.40 5.39
C PRO A 85 -4.29 -0.98 4.84
N GLU A 86 -5.35 -0.50 4.20
CA GLU A 86 -5.47 0.90 3.79
C GLU A 86 -5.81 1.75 5.02
N VAL A 87 -4.77 2.28 5.66
CA VAL A 87 -4.89 3.16 6.82
C VAL A 87 -3.89 4.30 6.69
N LEU A 88 -4.29 5.50 7.11
CA LEU A 88 -3.38 6.64 7.16
C LEU A 88 -2.36 6.42 8.29
N CYS A 89 -1.20 5.89 7.93
CA CYS A 89 -0.07 5.73 8.84
C CYS A 89 1.25 5.86 8.05
N PRO A 90 2.02 6.93 8.27
CA PRO A 90 3.25 7.16 7.50
C PRO A 90 4.36 6.13 7.71
N GLY A 91 4.40 5.51 8.87
CA GLY A 91 5.35 4.46 9.22
C GLY A 91 4.69 3.09 9.40
N LEU A 92 3.65 2.78 8.62
CA LEU A 92 2.97 1.50 8.69
C LEU A 92 3.95 0.38 8.35
N VAL A 93 4.03 -0.66 9.18
CA VAL A 93 4.90 -1.79 8.90
C VAL A 93 4.41 -3.07 9.57
N ARG A 94 4.62 -4.22 8.93
CA ARG A 94 4.32 -5.53 9.55
C ARG A 94 5.51 -5.99 10.38
N ILE A 95 5.29 -6.21 11.67
CA ILE A 95 6.27 -6.70 12.64
C ILE A 95 6.01 -8.19 12.90
N GLY A 96 7.04 -9.03 12.83
CA GLY A 96 6.97 -10.48 13.02
C GLY A 96 6.78 -11.27 11.72
N HIS A 97 6.39 -12.54 11.84
CA HIS A 97 6.23 -13.44 10.70
C HIS A 97 5.18 -12.96 9.68
N LEU A 98 5.37 -13.30 8.41
CA LEU A 98 4.39 -12.98 7.36
C LEU A 98 3.10 -13.78 7.46
N SER A 99 3.05 -14.88 8.23
CA SER A 99 1.85 -15.64 8.55
C SER A 99 1.21 -15.12 9.85
N ASP A 100 0.49 -15.96 10.60
CA ASP A 100 -0.31 -15.64 11.80
C ASP A 100 0.45 -14.85 12.90
N GLY A 101 1.77 -14.99 12.97
CA GLY A 101 2.59 -14.31 13.99
C GLY A 101 2.64 -12.79 13.84
N GLY A 102 2.65 -12.25 12.61
CA GLY A 102 2.93 -10.84 12.39
C GLY A 102 1.75 -9.90 12.55
N LYS A 103 2.03 -8.65 12.93
CA LYS A 103 1.03 -7.60 13.16
C LYS A 103 1.43 -6.29 12.49
N TRP A 104 0.45 -5.57 11.97
CA TRP A 104 0.67 -4.24 11.39
C TRP A 104 0.74 -3.19 12.51
N ILE A 105 1.85 -2.45 12.58
CA ILE A 105 2.10 -1.44 13.60
C ILE A 105 2.46 -0.12 12.93
N CYS A 106 1.95 0.99 13.49
CA CYS A 106 2.23 2.33 13.00
C CYS A 106 3.43 2.94 13.72
N SER A 107 4.45 3.33 12.96
CA SER A 107 5.65 4.05 13.42
C SER A 107 6.22 3.55 14.76
N PRO A 108 6.48 2.24 14.93
CA PRO A 108 6.91 1.65 16.20
C PRO A 108 8.22 2.21 16.76
N HIS A 109 9.06 2.81 15.92
CA HIS A 109 10.32 3.45 16.31
C HIS A 109 10.15 4.83 16.97
N LEU A 110 8.93 5.41 16.92
CA LEU A 110 8.60 6.72 17.51
C LEU A 110 8.00 6.61 18.91
N LEU A 111 7.94 5.41 19.51
CA LEU A 111 7.42 5.26 20.86
C LEU A 111 8.23 6.13 21.86
N PRO A 112 7.57 6.94 22.69
CA PRO A 112 8.26 7.84 23.63
C PRO A 112 8.98 7.04 24.71
N ARG A 113 10.11 7.57 25.22
CA ARG A 113 10.88 6.91 26.27
C ARG A 113 10.71 7.60 27.63
N PRO A 114 10.71 6.84 28.74
CA PRO A 114 10.80 5.37 28.81
C PRO A 114 9.49 4.69 28.33
N CYS A 115 9.61 3.50 27.75
CA CYS A 115 8.46 2.74 27.27
C CYS A 115 8.45 1.29 27.77
N VAL A 116 7.24 0.81 28.02
CA VAL A 116 6.94 -0.58 28.36
C VAL A 116 5.84 -1.09 27.41
N ILE A 117 6.02 -2.29 26.87
CA ILE A 117 5.03 -2.97 26.02
C ILE A 117 4.57 -4.23 26.75
N TYR A 118 3.26 -4.41 26.84
CA TYR A 118 2.64 -5.63 27.34
C TYR A 118 2.09 -6.42 26.15
N SER A 119 2.61 -7.63 25.95
CA SER A 119 2.18 -8.53 24.90
C SER A 119 1.50 -9.75 25.53
N LEU A 120 0.26 -10.01 25.16
CA LEU A 120 -0.57 -11.04 25.76
C LEU A 120 -0.98 -12.06 24.69
N GLY A 121 -0.89 -13.35 25.03
CA GLY A 121 -1.31 -14.44 24.15
C GLY A 121 -0.29 -14.77 23.07
N ILE A 122 0.97 -15.00 23.48
CA ILE A 122 2.07 -15.38 22.58
C ILE A 122 1.74 -16.66 21.80
N ASN A 123 1.08 -17.64 22.44
CA ASN A 123 0.73 -18.93 21.83
C ASN A 123 1.93 -19.61 21.16
N ASN A 124 3.08 -19.64 21.85
CA ASN A 124 4.37 -20.13 21.35
C ASN A 124 4.91 -19.45 20.05
N GLU A 125 4.38 -18.30 19.63
CA GLU A 125 4.84 -17.54 18.46
C GLU A 125 5.33 -16.14 18.88
N PHE A 126 6.63 -16.02 19.11
CA PHE A 126 7.27 -14.82 19.67
C PHE A 126 7.93 -13.90 18.61
N SER A 127 7.73 -14.17 17.30
CA SER A 127 8.37 -13.37 16.24
C SER A 127 7.97 -11.90 16.28
N PHE A 128 6.73 -11.61 16.66
CA PHE A 128 6.24 -10.24 16.86
C PHE A 128 7.02 -9.54 17.97
N ASP A 129 7.13 -10.16 19.15
CA ASP A 129 7.77 -9.58 20.33
C ASP A 129 9.26 -9.30 20.11
N ALA A 130 9.96 -10.28 19.52
CA ALA A 130 11.38 -10.16 19.21
C ALA A 130 11.65 -9.00 18.23
N GLU A 131 10.85 -8.91 17.16
CA GLU A 131 11.03 -7.85 16.17
C GLU A 131 10.53 -6.49 16.67
N MET A 132 9.49 -6.45 17.51
CA MET A 132 9.03 -5.23 18.15
C MET A 132 10.08 -4.67 19.12
N TYR A 133 10.75 -5.55 19.87
CA TYR A 133 11.89 -5.16 20.71
C TYR A 133 13.00 -4.54 19.88
N GLU A 134 13.36 -5.18 18.76
CA GLU A 134 14.37 -4.64 17.86
C GLU A 134 13.97 -3.31 17.25
N MET A 135 12.69 -3.11 16.95
CA MET A 135 12.18 -1.89 16.34
C MET A 135 12.11 -0.71 17.33
N ALA A 136 11.48 -0.91 18.49
CA ALA A 136 11.13 0.15 19.42
C ALA A 136 12.13 0.32 20.59
N LYS A 137 12.90 -0.74 20.91
CA LYS A 137 13.83 -0.77 22.07
C LYS A 137 13.15 -0.42 23.40
N CYS A 138 11.89 -0.82 23.55
CA CYS A 138 11.11 -0.73 24.79
C CYS A 138 11.33 -1.96 25.67
N HIS A 139 11.04 -1.85 26.96
CA HIS A 139 10.96 -3.03 27.82
C HIS A 139 9.69 -3.80 27.48
N ILE A 140 9.79 -5.09 27.15
CA ILE A 140 8.63 -5.90 26.75
C ILE A 140 8.36 -6.98 27.79
N HIS A 141 7.14 -6.99 28.32
CA HIS A 141 6.61 -8.10 29.11
C HIS A 141 5.66 -8.92 28.23
N ALA A 142 6.08 -10.13 27.90
CA ALA A 142 5.33 -11.05 27.07
C ALA A 142 4.75 -12.17 27.96
N PHE A 143 3.44 -12.40 27.85
CA PHE A 143 2.70 -13.37 28.65
C PHE A 143 2.02 -14.38 27.73
N ASP A 144 2.28 -15.66 27.97
CA ASP A 144 1.56 -16.75 27.32
C ASP A 144 0.54 -17.35 28.30
N LYS A 145 -0.51 -17.97 27.76
CA LYS A 145 -1.42 -18.73 28.61
C LYS A 145 -0.67 -19.93 29.18
N ALA A 146 -0.91 -20.24 30.47
CA ALA A 146 -0.55 -21.54 30.98
C ALA A 146 -1.33 -22.59 30.16
N SER A 147 -0.61 -23.53 29.56
CA SER A 147 -1.17 -24.62 28.77
C SER A 147 -1.92 -25.61 29.66
#